data_AF-A0A924APF0-F1
#
_entry.id   AF-A0A924APF0-F1
#
_cell.length_a   1.000
_cell.length_b   1.000
_cell.length_c   1.000
_cell.angle_alpha   90.00
_cell.angle_beta   90.00
_cell.angle_gamma   90.00
#
_symmetry.space_group_name_H-M   'P 1'
#
loop_
_entity.id
_entity.type
_entity.pdbx_description
1 polymer ?
#
loop_
_entity_poly.entity_id
_entity_poly.type
_entity_poly.pdbx_seq_one_letter_code
_entity_poly.pdbx_strand_id
1 'polypeptide(L)' 'METKVIAINRRSANITEGKSRAPNRSMYYAMGYEAGDFKKPMIGVANGHSTITP' A
#
# COMPACT_ATOMS: atom_id res chain seq x y z
N MET A 1 0.30 -10.72 -30.08
CA MET A 1 -0.03 -9.73 -29.04
C MET A 1 0.89 -9.97 -27.87
N GLU A 2 1.74 -9.01 -27.51
CA GLU A 2 2.71 -9.16 -26.43
C GLU A 2 2.00 -9.03 -25.07
N THR A 3 2.10 -10.05 -24.23
CA THR A 3 1.48 -10.07 -22.90
C THR A 3 2.43 -9.40 -21.91
N LYS A 4 2.19 -8.12 -21.60
CA LYS A 4 3.01 -7.40 -20.61
C LYS A 4 2.57 -7.79 -19.20
N VAL A 5 3.44 -8.48 -18.46
CA VAL A 5 3.24 -8.73 -17.03
C VAL A 5 3.38 -7.41 -16.27
N ILE A 6 2.30 -6.96 -15.64
CA ILE A 6 2.27 -5.71 -14.85
C ILE A 6 2.37 -6.08 -13.37
N ALA A 7 3.28 -5.42 -12.65
CA ALA A 7 3.34 -5.53 -11.19
C ALA A 7 2.04 -4.99 -10.55
N ILE A 8 1.36 -5.84 -9.78
CA ILE A 8 0.05 -5.53 -9.19
C ILE A 8 0.11 -4.40 -8.16
N ASN A 9 1.27 -4.17 -7.54
CA ASN A 9 1.51 -3.15 -6.52
C ASN A 9 2.20 -1.89 -7.06
N ARG A 10 2.12 -1.60 -8.38
CA ARG A 10 2.87 -0.50 -9.04
C ARG A 10 2.88 0.84 -8.30
N ARG A 11 1.74 1.26 -7.73
CA ARG A 11 1.64 2.54 -7.00
C ARG A 11 2.17 2.44 -5.57
N SER A 12 1.81 1.38 -4.84
CA SER A 12 2.26 1.18 -3.45
C SER A 12 3.75 0.83 -3.37
N ALA A 13 4.34 0.24 -4.42
CA ALA A 13 5.76 -0.04 -4.51
C ALA A 13 6.62 1.21 -4.35
N ASN A 14 6.15 2.36 -4.86
CA ASN A 14 6.87 3.65 -4.77
C ASN A 14 7.18 4.08 -3.33
N ILE A 15 6.36 3.64 -2.36
CA ILE A 15 6.46 4.01 -0.95
C ILE A 15 6.89 2.85 -0.05
N THR A 16 6.85 1.60 -0.52
CA THR A 16 7.16 0.41 0.29
C THR A 16 8.45 -0.28 -0.14
N GLU A 17 8.86 -0.19 -1.40
CA GLU A 17 10.02 -0.88 -1.93
C GLU A 17 11.26 0.01 -1.98
N GLY A 18 12.44 -0.58 -1.76
CA GLY A 18 13.72 0.12 -1.72
C GLY A 18 14.21 0.46 -0.30
N LYS A 19 15.54 0.58 -0.15
CA LYS A 19 16.19 0.84 1.15
C LYS A 19 15.76 2.18 1.74
N SER A 20 15.67 3.22 0.91
CA SER A 20 15.25 4.57 1.31
C SER A 20 13.80 4.67 1.81
N ARG A 21 12.99 3.61 1.63
CA ARG A 21 11.60 3.52 2.12
C ARG A 21 11.47 2.83 3.48
N ALA A 22 12.58 2.60 4.18
CA ALA A 22 12.58 2.01 5.52
C ALA A 22 11.67 2.78 6.52
N PRO A 23 11.65 4.13 6.56
CA PRO A 23 10.76 4.86 7.48
C PRO A 23 9.26 4.65 7.19
N ASN A 24 8.90 4.53 5.91
CA ASN A 24 7.51 4.24 5.53
C ASN A 24 7.11 2.83 6.01
N ARG A 25 7.99 1.85 5.80
CA ARG A 25 7.74 0.47 6.26
C ARG A 25 7.65 0.39 7.78
N SER A 26 8.46 1.14 8.55
CA SER A 26 8.34 1.12 10.01
C SER A 26 6.98 1.61 10.49
N MET A 27 6.39 2.60 9.83
CA MET A 27 5.01 3.04 10.14
C MET A 27 4.00 1.92 9.87
N TYR A 28 4.09 1.23 8.72
CA TYR A 28 3.18 0.13 8.40
C TYR A 28 3.35 -1.08 9.33
N TYR A 29 4.59 -1.39 9.74
CA TYR A 29 4.83 -2.43 10.75
C TYR A 29 4.16 -2.07 12.08
N ALA A 30 4.21 -0.80 12.50
CA ALA A 30 3.51 -0.35 13.71
C ALA A 30 1.98 -0.46 13.60
N MET A 31 1.44 -0.45 12.38
CA MET A 31 0.02 -0.69 12.10
C MET A 31 -0.35 -2.18 11.96
N GLY A 32 0.61 -3.09 12.12
CA GLY A 32 0.38 -4.55 12.06
C GLY A 32 0.61 -5.19 10.69
N TYR A 33 1.22 -4.48 9.72
CA TYR A 33 1.59 -5.08 8.44
C TYR A 33 2.77 -6.03 8.60
N GLU A 34 2.80 -7.09 7.80
CA GLU A 34 3.92 -8.02 7.75
C GLU A 34 4.76 -7.84 6.46
N ALA A 35 5.94 -8.46 6.43
CA ALA A 35 6.85 -8.36 5.28
C ALA A 35 6.20 -8.83 3.96
N GLY A 36 5.32 -9.83 4.02
CA GLY A 36 4.58 -10.33 2.87
C GLY A 36 3.53 -9.36 2.32
N ASP A 37 3.02 -8.44 3.14
CA ASP A 37 1.96 -7.51 2.74
C ASP A 37 2.45 -6.43 1.79
N PHE A 38 3.74 -6.08 1.82
CA PHE A 38 4.31 -5.09 0.90
C PHE A 38 4.32 -5.54 -0.57
N LYS A 39 4.15 -6.85 -0.82
CA LYS A 39 3.99 -7.41 -2.17
C LYS A 39 2.55 -7.35 -2.66
N LYS A 40 1.59 -7.13 -1.76
CA LYS A 40 0.18 -6.96 -2.11
C LYS A 40 -0.08 -5.50 -2.54
N PRO A 41 -1.08 -5.26 -3.41
CA PRO A 41 -1.53 -3.91 -3.69
C PRO A 41 -2.14 -3.28 -2.43
N MET A 42 -1.79 -2.01 -2.15
CA MET A 42 -2.45 -1.26 -1.07
C MET A 42 -3.69 -0.57 -1.62
N ILE A 43 -4.85 -0.86 -1.01
CA ILE A 43 -6.15 -0.34 -1.43
C ILE A 43 -6.67 0.63 -0.36
N GLY A 44 -6.81 1.90 -0.72
CA GLY A 44 -7.46 2.89 0.13
C GLY A 44 -8.98 2.74 0.07
N VAL A 45 -9.63 2.54 1.21
CA VAL A 45 -11.09 2.53 1.32
C VAL A 45 -11.55 3.90 1.77
N ALA A 46 -12.08 4.70 0.83
CA ALA A 46 -12.66 6.00 1.16
C ALA A 46 -14.04 5.79 1.79
N ASN A 47 -14.18 6.15 3.06
CA ASN A 47 -15.43 6.07 3.80
C ASN A 47 -15.92 7.49 4.13
N GLY A 48 -17.14 7.83 3.71
CA GLY A 48 -17.77 9.13 3.91
C GLY A 48 -18.73 9.19 5.10
N HIS A 49 -18.82 8.14 5.91
CA HIS A 49 -19.65 8.16 7.10
C HIS A 49 -19.17 9.24 8.07
N SER A 50 -20.10 10.09 8.50
CA SER A 50 -19.85 11.18 9.43
C SER A 50 -21.06 11.36 10.32
N THR A 51 -20.86 11.82 11.55
CA THR A 51 -21.93 12.21 12.47
C THR A 51 -22.31 13.69 12.34
N ILE A 52 -21.62 14.44 11.47
CA ILE A 52 -21.80 15.89 11.29
C ILE A 52 -22.97 16.19 10.32
N THR A 53 -23.13 15.37 9.29
CA THR A 53 -24.20 15.45 8.29
C THR A 53 -24.74 14.05 8.05
N PRO A 54 -26.07 13.82 8.20
CA PRO A 54 -26.68 12.52 7.92
C PRO A 54 -26.54 12.13 6.43
#